data_AF-A0A7Y1UH41-F1
#
_entry.id   AF-A0A7Y1UH41-F1
#
_cell.length_a   1.000
_cell.length_b   1.000
_cell.length_c   1.000
_cell.angle_alpha   90.00
_cell.angle_beta   90.00
_cell.angle_gamma   90.00
#
_symmetry.space_group_name_H-M   'P 1'
#
loop_
_entity.id
_entity.type
_entity.pdbx_description
1 polymer ?
#
loop_
_entity_poly.entity_id
_entity_poly.type
_entity_poly.pdbx_seq_one_letter_code
_entity_poly.pdbx_strand_id
1 'polypeptide(L)' 'MKEKLWSGLMAVCSLLGLATAGEPLELGKPVPDVEGKTHEGEVVKLREAGASGWFLVYFYPKAATGG' A
#
# COMPACT_ATOMS: atom_id res chain seq x y z
N MET A 1 -2.67 -28.38 26.40
CA MET A 1 -3.33 -27.04 26.27
C MET A 1 -2.44 -26.00 25.59
N LYS A 2 -1.14 -25.94 25.93
CA LYS A 2 -0.16 -24.98 25.37
C LYS A 2 -0.07 -24.98 23.84
N GLU A 3 -0.07 -26.16 23.22
CA GLU A 3 -0.01 -26.30 21.74
C GLU A 3 -1.24 -25.74 21.03
N LYS A 4 -2.45 -25.97 21.56
CA LYS A 4 -3.70 -25.44 21.00
C LYS A 4 -3.78 -23.91 21.14
N LEU A 5 -3.18 -23.37 22.20
CA LEU A 5 -3.08 -21.93 22.43
C LEU A 5 -2.15 -21.26 21.41
N TRP A 6 -1.01 -21.88 21.08
CA TRP A 6 -0.09 -21.38 20.05
C TRP A 6 -0.63 -21.53 18.63
N SER A 7 -1.31 -22.64 18.31
CA SER A 7 -1.98 -22.80 17.01
C SER A 7 -3.10 -21.78 16.81
N GLY A 8 -3.86 -21.45 17.86
CA GLY A 8 -4.88 -20.40 17.82
C GLY A 8 -4.28 -19.01 17.60
N LEU A 9 -3.17 -18.70 18.27
CA LEU A 9 -2.50 -17.40 18.14
C LEU A 9 -1.93 -17.18 16.71
N MET A 10 -1.34 -18.21 16.10
CA MET A 10 -0.82 -18.11 14.72
C MET A 10 -1.93 -17.99 13.67
N ALA A 11 -3.08 -18.64 13.88
CA ALA A 11 -4.24 -18.48 13.00
C ALA A 11 -4.81 -17.06 13.05
N VAL A 12 -4.87 -16.44 14.25
CA VAL A 12 -5.29 -15.05 14.42
C VAL A 12 -4.30 -14.07 13.79
N CYS A 13 -2.99 -14.26 13.98
CA CYS A 13 -1.97 -13.41 13.33
C CYS A 13 -2.04 -13.49 11.80
N SER A 14 -2.33 -14.66 11.23
CA SER A 14 -2.50 -14.84 9.79
C SER A 14 -3.73 -14.12 9.23
N LEU A 15 -4.79 -13.96 10.04
CA LEU A 15 -6.00 -13.22 9.67
C LEU A 15 -5.84 -11.71 9.80
N LEU A 16 -5.03 -11.24 10.75
CA LEU A 16 -4.76 -9.81 10.96
C LEU A 16 -3.84 -9.21 9.89
N GLY A 17 -3.00 -10.02 9.24
CA GLY A 17 -2.10 -9.58 8.16
C GLY A 17 -2.79 -9.25 6.83
N LEU A 18 -4.10 -9.51 6.70
CA LEU A 18 -4.83 -9.40 5.42
C LEU A 18 -5.71 -8.15 5.30
N ALA A 19 -5.81 -7.29 6.32
CA ALA A 19 -6.92 -6.33 6.41
C ALA A 19 -6.54 -4.85 6.65
N THR A 20 -5.33 -4.41 6.33
CA THR A 20 -5.01 -2.97 6.33
C THR A 20 -5.16 -2.37 4.93
N ALA A 21 -6.36 -2.42 4.36
CA ALA A 21 -6.67 -1.60 3.20
C ALA A 21 -6.82 -0.14 3.67
N GLY A 22 -6.09 0.78 3.07
CA GLY A 22 -6.26 2.21 3.33
C GLY A 22 -7.64 2.70 2.88
N GLU A 23 -8.08 3.83 3.41
CA GLU A 23 -9.34 4.46 2.97
C GLU A 23 -9.29 4.80 1.47
N PRO A 24 -10.39 4.62 0.72
CA PRO A 24 -10.47 5.03 -0.67
C PRO A 24 -10.18 6.53 -0.85
N LEU A 25 -9.60 6.90 -1.99
CA LEU A 25 -9.41 8.31 -2.33
C LEU A 25 -10.75 8.99 -2.61
N GLU A 26 -11.09 10.00 -1.81
CA GLU A 26 -12.30 10.81 -2.00
C GLU A 26 -12.12 11.85 -3.11
N LEU A 27 -13.14 12.02 -3.96
CA LEU A 27 -13.15 13.03 -5.00
C LEU A 27 -13.12 14.45 -4.41
N GLY A 28 -12.34 15.33 -5.02
CA GLY A 28 -12.21 16.73 -4.61
C GLY A 28 -11.28 16.97 -3.41
N LYS A 29 -10.73 15.93 -2.78
CA LYS A 29 -9.65 16.09 -1.80
C LYS A 29 -8.33 16.47 -2.48
N PRO A 30 -7.44 17.18 -1.76
CA PRO A 30 -6.09 17.45 -2.25
C PRO A 30 -5.35 16.15 -2.58
N VAL A 31 -4.46 16.21 -3.57
CA VAL A 31 -3.54 15.10 -3.89
C VAL A 31 -2.73 14.74 -2.62
N PRO A 32 -2.66 13.46 -2.24
CA PRO A 32 -1.89 13.01 -1.08
C PRO A 32 -0.43 13.43 -1.16
N ASP A 33 0.14 13.74 0.01
CA ASP A 33 1.57 14.03 0.15
C ASP A 33 2.34 12.72 0.27
N VAL A 34 2.62 12.09 -0.87
CA VAL A 34 3.34 10.81 -0.93
C VAL A 34 4.48 10.89 -1.93
N GLU A 35 5.58 10.22 -1.60
CA GLU A 35 6.74 10.06 -2.47
C GLU A 35 7.12 8.59 -2.61
N GLY A 36 7.70 8.26 -3.76
CA GLY A 36 8.16 6.92 -4.09
C GLY A 36 9.41 6.97 -4.95
N LYS A 37 10.18 5.88 -4.94
CA LYS A 37 11.34 5.74 -5.81
C LYS A 37 10.95 5.02 -7.10
N THR A 38 11.47 5.50 -8.22
CA THR A 38 11.43 4.76 -9.48
C THR A 38 12.40 3.57 -9.44
N HIS A 39 12.32 2.71 -10.45
CA HIS A 39 13.28 1.62 -10.63
C HIS A 39 14.73 2.10 -10.87
N GLU A 40 14.91 3.37 -11.26
CA GLU A 40 16.21 4.01 -11.46
C GLU A 40 16.70 4.73 -10.18
N GLY A 41 15.91 4.70 -9.11
CA GLY A 41 16.23 5.32 -7.82
C GLY A 41 15.85 6.81 -7.72
N GLU A 42 15.25 7.38 -8.76
CA GLU A 42 14.74 8.76 -8.74
C GLU A 42 13.53 8.90 -7.82
N VAL A 43 13.39 10.05 -7.18
CA VAL A 43 12.25 10.33 -6.28
C VAL A 43 11.14 11.00 -7.07
N VAL A 44 9.95 10.40 -7.02
CA VAL A 44 8.71 10.97 -7.55
C VAL A 44 7.83 11.39 -6.39
N LYS A 45 7.38 12.66 -6.39
CA LYS A 45 6.44 13.20 -5.42
C LYS A 45 5.09 13.44 -6.07
N LEU A 46 4.05 12.81 -5.54
CA LEU A 46 2.73 12.80 -6.17
C LEU A 46 2.08 14.19 -6.21
N ARG A 47 2.27 14.99 -5.15
CA ARG A 47 1.75 16.36 -5.09
C ARG A 47 2.39 17.27 -6.14
N GLU A 48 3.69 17.14 -6.36
CA GLU A 48 4.42 17.91 -7.38
C GLU A 48 3.98 17.51 -8.80
N ALA A 49 3.83 16.20 -9.04
CA ALA A 49 3.29 15.67 -10.29
C ALA A 49 1.84 16.12 -10.55
N GLY A 50 1.01 16.23 -9.51
CA GLY A 50 -0.35 16.74 -9.61
C GLY A 50 -0.48 18.24 -9.83
N ALA A 51 0.56 19.01 -9.50
CA ALA A 51 0.58 20.44 -9.74
C ALA A 51 0.86 20.79 -11.21
N SER A 52 1.51 19.88 -11.96
CA SER A 52 1.86 20.11 -13.37
C SER A 52 0.75 19.71 -14.36
N GLY A 53 -0.31 19.02 -13.90
CA GLY A 53 -1.46 18.64 -14.71
C GLY A 53 -2.17 17.39 -14.21
N TRP A 54 -2.87 16.71 -15.11
CA TRP A 54 -3.53 15.44 -14.81
C TRP A 54 -2.55 14.28 -14.89
N PHE A 55 -2.65 13.35 -13.94
CA PHE A 55 -1.91 12.10 -13.93
C PHE A 55 -2.84 10.93 -13.60
N LEU A 56 -2.48 9.75 -14.09
CA LEU A 56 -3.18 8.50 -13.80
C LEU A 56 -2.32 7.66 -12.86
N VAL A 57 -2.87 7.27 -11.71
CA VAL A 57 -2.22 6.32 -10.80
C VAL A 57 -2.82 4.95 -11.04
N TYR A 58 -1.98 4.00 -11.46
CA TYR A 58 -2.37 2.61 -11.64
C TYR A 58 -1.73 1.76 -10.55
N PHE A 59 -2.54 1.26 -9.62
CA PHE A 59 -2.09 0.33 -8.60
C PHE A 59 -2.02 -1.07 -9.19
N TYR A 60 -0.83 -1.48 -9.63
CA TYR A 60 -0.59 -2.85 -10.05
C TYR A 60 -0.30 -3.70 -8.80
N PRO A 61 -1.14 -4.69 -8.46
CA PRO A 61 -0.79 -5.62 -7.41
C PRO A 61 0.52 -6.28 -7.83
N LYS A 62 1.56 -6.15 -7.00
CA LYS A 62 2.82 -6.86 -7.23
C LYS A 62 2.42 -8.32 -7.40
N ALA A 63 2.54 -8.84 -8.64
CA ALA A 63 2.47 -10.27 -8.88
C ALA A 63 3.41 -10.91 -7.86
N ALA A 64 3.08 -12.07 -7.30
CA ALA A 64 3.83 -12.73 -6.23
C ALA A 64 5.26 -13.17 -6.64
N THR A 65 6.05 -12.28 -7.23
CA THR A 65 7.44 -12.40 -7.61
C THR A 65 8.23 -11.75 -6.48
N GLY A 66 8.84 -12.61 -5.66
CA GLY A 66 9.80 -12.20 -4.65
C GLY A 66 10.97 -11.49 -5.33
N GLY A 67 11.14 -10.22 -4.98
CA GLY A 67 12.23 -9.35 -5.39
C GLY A 67 12.29 -8.22 -4.39
#